data_AF-A0A1V2Z956-F1
#
_entry.id   AF-A0A1V2Z956-F1
#
_cell.length_a   1.000
_cell.length_b   1.000
_cell.length_c   1.000
_cell.angle_alpha   90.00
_cell.angle_beta   90.00
_cell.angle_gamma   90.00
#
_symmetry.space_group_name_H-M   'P 1'
#
loop_
_entity.id
_entity.type
_entity.pdbx_description
1 polymer ?
#
loop_
_entity_poly.entity_id
_entity_poly.type
_entity_poly.pdbx_seq_one_letter_code
_entity_poly.pdbx_strand_id
1 'polypeptide(L)' 'VAVVERRDAVARTRLADPELAADIRAAVGAPVAAVLVVPALPTDIRHNSKIDRAALSRWAGAILAGGRMTAP' A
#
# COMPACT_ATOMS: atom_id res chain seq x y z
N VAL A 1 3.40 -6.39 5.21
CA VAL A 1 3.50 -5.30 4.22
C VAL A 1 2.57 -4.19 4.64
N ALA A 2 2.96 -2.93 4.45
CA ALA A 2 2.07 -1.78 4.66
C ALA A 2 1.68 -1.19 3.30
N VAL A 3 0.41 -0.86 3.13
CA VAL A 3 -0.10 -0.12 1.96
C VAL A 3 -0.64 1.20 2.46
N VAL A 4 -0.15 2.31 1.93
CA VAL A 4 -0.45 3.65 2.43
C VAL A 4 -0.93 4.57 1.31
N GLU A 5 -1.94 5.35 1.60
CA GLU A 5 -2.33 6.53 0.83
C GLU A 5 -1.82 7.76 1.57
N ARG A 6 -1.23 8.69 0.84
CA ARG A 6 -0.72 9.95 1.40
C ARG A 6 -1.72 11.07 1.15
N ARG A 7 -1.79 12.02 2.08
CA ARG A 7 -2.56 13.26 1.89
C ARG A 7 -2.11 14.03 0.66
N ASP A 8 -0.79 14.13 0.47
CA ASP A 8 -0.21 14.56 -0.80
C ASP A 8 -0.12 13.33 -1.72
N ALA A 9 -1.16 13.14 -2.52
CA ALA A 9 -1.30 11.96 -3.37
C ALA A 9 -0.10 11.81 -4.32
N VAL A 10 0.36 10.57 -4.46
CA VAL A 10 1.37 10.23 -5.47
C VAL A 10 0.69 9.99 -6.83
N ALA A 11 1.37 10.33 -7.92
CA ALA A 11 0.80 10.13 -9.26
C ALA A 11 0.64 8.65 -9.67
N ARG A 12 1.46 7.75 -9.08
CA ARG A 12 1.45 6.32 -9.39
C ARG A 12 1.89 5.50 -8.19
N THR A 13 1.46 4.23 -8.16
CA THR A 13 1.93 3.25 -7.19
C THR A 13 3.45 3.14 -7.23
N ARG A 14 4.08 3.15 -6.06
CA ARG A 14 5.53 2.98 -5.90
C ARG A 14 5.89 2.41 -4.53
N LEU A 15 7.13 1.96 -4.37
CA LEU A 15 7.72 1.80 -3.05
C LEU A 15 7.84 3.17 -2.37
N ALA A 16 7.66 3.19 -1.05
CA ALA A 16 8.01 4.34 -0.24
C ALA A 16 9.51 4.66 -0.39
N ASP A 17 9.85 5.94 -0.29
CA ASP A 17 11.24 6.34 -0.10
C ASP A 17 11.78 5.79 1.25
N PRO A 18 13.11 5.71 1.41
CA PRO A 18 13.72 5.08 2.58
C PRO A 18 13.31 5.71 3.91
N GLU A 19 13.13 7.03 3.93
CA GLU A 19 12.73 7.79 5.12
C GLU A 19 11.32 7.41 5.56
N LEU A 20 10.33 7.51 4.66
CA LEU A 20 8.95 7.10 4.97
C LEU A 20 8.86 5.61 5.35
N ALA A 21 9.65 4.76 4.70
CA ALA A 21 9.69 3.33 5.04
C ALA A 21 10.28 3.07 6.43
N ALA A 22 11.26 3.87 6.88
CA ALA A 22 11.82 3.78 8.22
C ALA A 22 10.82 4.27 9.27
N ASP A 23 10.16 5.41 9.03
CA ASP A 23 9.15 5.98 9.92
C ASP A 23 7.99 5.01 10.15
N ILE A 24 7.49 4.38 9.10
CA ILE A 24 6.41 3.39 9.19
C ILE A 24 6.87 2.15 9.97
N ARG A 25 8.11 1.69 9.76
CA ARG A 25 8.64 0.54 10.54
C ARG A 25 8.80 0.85 12.01
N ALA A 26 9.18 2.08 12.35
CA ALA A 26 9.26 2.52 13.75
C ALA A 26 7.88 2.66 14.40
N ALA A 27 6.87 3.10 13.63
CA ALA A 27 5.51 3.28 14.11
C ALA A 27 4.68 1.98 14.17
N VAL A 28 4.92 1.05 13.25
CA VAL A 28 4.22 -0.23 13.20
C VAL A 28 4.94 -1.23 14.10
N GLY A 29 4.32 -1.59 15.22
CA GLY A 29 4.85 -2.57 16.18
C GLY A 29 4.93 -4.02 15.67
N ALA A 30 5.00 -4.23 14.35
CA ALA A 30 5.13 -5.52 13.70
C ALA A 30 6.10 -5.42 12.50
N PRO A 31 6.81 -6.50 12.14
CA PRO A 31 7.73 -6.48 11.01
C PRO A 31 7.05 -6.07 9.68
N VAL A 32 7.56 -5.01 9.05
CA VAL A 32 7.07 -4.52 7.75
C VAL A 32 8.08 -4.86 6.64
N ALA A 33 7.75 -5.88 5.85
CA ALA A 33 8.59 -6.32 4.72
C ALA A 33 8.79 -5.22 3.65
N ALA A 34 7.72 -4.49 3.31
CA ALA A 34 7.76 -3.36 2.39
C ALA A 34 6.63 -2.38 2.69
N VAL A 35 6.80 -1.15 2.22
CA VAL A 35 5.78 -0.10 2.23
C VAL A 35 5.46 0.27 0.78
N LEU A 36 4.21 0.04 0.38
CA LEU A 36 3.68 0.40 -0.93
C LEU A 36 2.83 1.67 -0.79
N VAL A 37 3.15 2.68 -1.57
CA VAL A 37 2.37 3.93 -1.62
C VAL A 37 1.46 3.87 -2.84
N VAL A 38 0.17 4.12 -2.64
CA VAL A 38 -0.86 4.16 -3.69
C VAL A 38 -1.42 5.58 -3.83
N PRO A 39 -1.89 5.98 -5.03
CA PRO A 39 -2.58 7.26 -5.21
C PRO A 39 -3.87 7.36 -4.37
N ALA A 40 -4.62 6.27 -4.27
CA ALA A 40 -5.84 6.15 -3.49
C ALA A 40 -6.05 4.67 -3.07
N LEU A 41 -6.57 4.44 -1.88
CA LEU A 41 -6.97 3.11 -1.43
C LEU A 41 -8.28 2.69 -2.10
N PRO A 42 -8.35 1.47 -2.66
CA PRO A 42 -9.58 0.99 -3.26
C PRO A 42 -10.65 0.80 -2.19
N THR A 43 -11.79 1.45 -2.38
CA THR A 43 -12.99 1.27 -1.57
C THR A 43 -14.04 0.44 -2.30
N ASP A 44 -14.90 -0.22 -1.52
CA ASP A 44 -16.05 -0.99 -1.99
C ASP A 44 -16.92 -0.13 -2.92
N ILE A 45 -17.12 -0.61 -4.15
CA ILE A 45 -17.83 0.14 -5.20
C ILE A 45 -19.30 0.40 -4.89
N ARG A 46 -19.91 -0.32 -3.94
CA ARG A 46 -21.34 -0.21 -3.65
C ARG A 46 -21.61 0.99 -2.75
N HIS A 47 -20.69 1.34 -1.85
CA HIS A 47 -20.90 2.42 -0.87
C HIS A 47 -19.66 3.27 -0.53
N ASN A 48 -18.51 3.09 -1.20
CA ASN A 48 -17.26 3.84 -1.02
C ASN A 48 -16.77 3.98 0.43
N SER A 49 -17.16 3.07 1.31
CA SER A 49 -16.93 3.23 2.77
C SER A 49 -16.01 2.17 3.36
N LYS A 50 -15.62 1.15 2.59
CA LYS A 50 -14.85 0.01 3.09
C LYS A 50 -13.71 -0.33 2.15
N ILE A 51 -12.50 -0.42 2.69
CA ILE A 51 -11.36 -0.92 1.93
C ILE A 51 -11.52 -2.42 1.69
N ASP A 52 -11.39 -2.88 0.44
CA ASP A 52 -11.28 -4.31 0.13
C ASP A 52 -9.88 -4.82 0.53
N ARG A 53 -9.76 -5.20 1.80
CA ARG A 53 -8.51 -5.70 2.37
C ARG A 53 -8.03 -7.00 1.73
N ALA A 54 -8.94 -7.85 1.24
CA ALA A 54 -8.58 -9.12 0.64
C ALA A 54 -7.97 -8.93 -0.75
N ALA A 55 -8.56 -8.05 -1.57
CA ALA A 55 -8.00 -7.65 -2.86
C ALA A 55 -6.64 -6.98 -2.71
N LEU A 56 -6.52 -6.01 -1.78
CA LEU A 56 -5.23 -5.36 -1.49
C LEU A 56 -4.16 -6.34 -1.03
N SER A 57 -4.52 -7.31 -0.17
CA SER A 57 -3.57 -8.32 0.30
C SER A 57 -3.04 -9.18 -0.84
N ARG A 58 -3.92 -9.64 -1.74
CA ARG A 58 -3.52 -10.41 -2.93
C ARG A 58 -2.63 -9.59 -3.87
N TRP A 59 -3.00 -8.35 -4.14
CA TRP A 59 -2.23 -7.44 -4.99
C TRP A 59 -0.83 -7.17 -4.42
N ALA A 60 -0.74 -6.81 -3.13
CA ALA A 60 0.54 -6.56 -2.48
C ALA A 60 1.41 -7.83 -2.44
N GLY A 61 0.80 -8.99 -2.19
CA GLY A 61 1.47 -10.28 -2.25
C GLY A 61 2.08 -10.57 -3.62
N ALA A 62 1.36 -10.29 -4.71
CA ALA A 62 1.87 -10.48 -6.07
C ALA A 62 3.09 -9.59 -6.37
N ILE A 63 3.08 -8.32 -5.94
CA ILE A 63 4.23 -7.42 -6.08
C ILE A 63 5.44 -7.96 -5.30
N LEU A 64 5.23 -8.39 -4.05
CA LEU A 64 6.31 -8.93 -3.21
C LEU A 64 6.88 -10.25 -3.72
N ALA A 65 6.10 -11.01 -4.48
CA ALA A 65 6.56 -12.21 -5.18
C ALA A 65 7.37 -11.89 -6.47
N GLY A 66 7.70 -10.63 -6.72
CA GLY A 66 8.42 -10.19 -7.93
C GLY A 66 7.52 -9.82 -9.10
N GLY A 67 6.20 -9.69 -8.88
CA GLY A 67 5.24 -9.24 -9.87
C GLY A 67 5.45 -7.77 -10.27
N ARG A 68 4.79 -7.37 -11.36
CA ARG A 68 4.84 -5.99 -11.88
C ARG A 68 4.16 -5.01 -10.90
N MET A 69 4.73 -3.81 -10.78
CA MET A 69 4.14 -2.70 -10.02
C MET A 69 2.94 -2.12 -10.80
N THR A 70 1.72 -2.56 -10.44
CA THR A 70 0.46 -2.05 -11.00
C THR A 70 -0.34 -1.29 -9.95
N ALA A 71 -1.38 -0.56 -10.37
CA ALA A 71 -2.40 -0.09 -9.43
C ALA A 71 -3.12 -1.28 -8.77
N PRO A 72 -3.58 -1.13 -7.51
CA PRO A 72 -4.43 -2.12 -6.84
C PRO A 72 -5.83 -2.21 -7.45
#